data_AF-A0A1S6ITU8-F1
#
_entry.id   AF-A0A1S6ITU8-F1
#
_cell.length_a   1.000
_cell.length_b   1.000
_cell.length_c   1.000
_cell.angle_alpha   90.00
_cell.angle_beta   90.00
_cell.angle_gamma   90.00
#
_symmetry.space_group_name_H-M   'P 1'
#
loop_
_entity.id
_entity.type
_entity.pdbx_description
1 polymer ?
#
loop_
_entity_poly.entity_id
_entity_poly.type
_entity_poly.pdbx_seq_one_letter_code
_entity_poly.pdbx_strand_id
1 'polypeptide(L)'
;MTVFKKILFFIQALLNPAVPSRMKYEMGACLLYFISPIDFVPDFIPITGKADDIVILFWGCKRVFDVLKLHRQSLALKSKEANGTP
;
A
#
# COMPACT_ATOMS: atom_id res chain seq x y z
N MET A 1 16.00 -18.64 -26.28
CA MET A 1 15.21 -19.38 -25.26
C MET A 1 13.78 -18.91 -25.32
N THR A 2 12.88 -19.72 -25.89
CA THR A 2 11.47 -19.36 -26.12
C THR A 2 10.72 -19.23 -24.79
N VAL A 3 9.87 -18.20 -24.67
CA VAL A 3 9.05 -17.90 -23.47
C VAL A 3 8.28 -19.14 -22.98
N PHE A 4 7.82 -19.97 -23.91
CA PHE A 4 7.13 -21.23 -23.62
C PHE A 4 7.93 -22.18 -22.72
N LYS A 5 9.23 -22.35 -22.97
CA LYS A 5 10.07 -23.22 -22.13
C LYS A 5 10.23 -22.67 -20.71
N LYS A 6 10.19 -21.35 -20.54
CA LYS A 6 10.23 -20.71 -19.20
C LYS A 6 8.95 -20.97 -18.42
N ILE A 7 7.79 -20.93 -19.08
CA ILE A 7 6.49 -21.24 -18.47
C ILE A 7 6.44 -22.69 -18.01
N LEU A 8 6.85 -23.64 -18.86
CA LEU A 8 6.90 -25.06 -18.50
C LEU A 8 7.85 -25.33 -17.33
N PHE A 9 9.05 -24.72 -17.35
CA PHE A 9 10.02 -24.83 -16.26
C PHE A 9 9.46 -24.29 -14.93
N PHE A 10 8.71 -23.19 -15.00
CA PHE A 10 8.07 -22.57 -13.84
C PHE A 10 6.97 -23.47 -13.24
N ILE A 11 6.12 -24.07 -14.07
CA ILE A 11 5.10 -25.03 -13.62
C ILE A 11 5.77 -26.26 -12.99
N GLN A 12 6.84 -26.77 -13.59
CA GLN A 12 7.60 -27.89 -13.05
C GLN A 12 8.23 -27.57 -11.69
N ALA A 13 8.72 -26.34 -11.49
CA ALA A 13 9.22 -25.87 -10.20
C ALA A 13 8.11 -25.82 -9.14
N LEU A 14 6.91 -25.35 -9.49
CA LEU A 14 5.76 -25.32 -8.57
C LEU A 14 5.30 -26.73 -8.13
N LEU A 15 5.37 -27.70 -9.02
CA LEU A 15 5.00 -29.09 -8.74
C LEU A 15 6.08 -29.86 -7.96
N ASN A 16 7.30 -29.33 -7.87
CA ASN A 16 8.41 -30.02 -7.20
C ASN A 16 8.23 -30.00 -5.66
N PRO A 17 8.22 -31.15 -4.98
CA PRO A 17 8.10 -31.21 -3.52
C PRO A 17 9.31 -30.60 -2.78
N ALA A 18 10.46 -30.46 -3.43
CA ALA A 18 11.65 -29.82 -2.85
C ALA A 18 11.51 -28.29 -2.71
N VAL A 19 10.54 -27.67 -3.38
CA VAL A 19 10.26 -26.24 -3.22
C VAL A 19 9.47 -26.05 -1.92
N PRO A 20 9.96 -25.21 -0.99
CA PRO A 20 9.27 -24.93 0.27
C PRO A 20 7.84 -24.47 0.04
N SER A 21 6.90 -25.04 0.80
CA SER A 21 5.47 -24.75 0.67
C SER A 21 5.17 -23.25 0.78
N ARG A 22 5.92 -22.51 1.60
CA ARG A 22 5.82 -21.05 1.72
C ARG A 22 5.94 -20.32 0.38
N MET A 23 6.92 -20.68 -0.44
CA MET A 23 7.12 -20.05 -1.76
C MET A 23 5.97 -20.38 -2.72
N LYS A 24 5.41 -21.59 -2.63
CA LYS A 24 4.22 -21.96 -3.42
C LYS A 24 3.01 -21.13 -3.04
N TYR A 25 2.81 -20.87 -1.74
CA TYR A 25 1.73 -19.99 -1.26
C TYR A 25 1.92 -18.54 -1.71
N GLU A 26 3.13 -17.99 -1.57
CA GLU A 26 3.44 -16.63 -2.03
C GLU A 26 3.20 -16.47 -3.54
N MET A 27 3.56 -17.48 -4.33
CA MET A 27 3.32 -17.49 -5.77
C MET A 27 1.84 -17.64 -6.13
N GLY A 28 1.12 -18.50 -5.41
CA GLY A 28 -0.33 -18.66 -5.54
C GLY A 28 -1.07 -17.37 -5.19
N ALA A 29 -0.66 -16.66 -4.13
CA ALA A 29 -1.21 -15.37 -3.75
C ALA A 29 -0.93 -14.28 -4.80
N CYS A 30 0.28 -14.27 -5.37
CA CYS A 30 0.64 -13.33 -6.45
C CYS A 30 -0.17 -13.60 -7.73
N LEU A 31 -0.37 -14.87 -8.10
CA LEU A 31 -1.24 -15.26 -9.21
C LEU A 31 -2.71 -14.93 -8.93
N LEU A 32 -3.18 -15.18 -7.71
CA LEU A 32 -4.54 -14.84 -7.28
C LEU A 32 -4.77 -13.32 -7.34
N TYR A 33 -3.80 -12.52 -6.91
CA TYR A 33 -3.81 -11.07 -7.04
C TYR A 33 -3.77 -10.59 -8.50
N PHE A 34 -2.99 -11.28 -9.36
CA PHE A 34 -2.91 -10.96 -10.78
C PHE A 34 -4.20 -11.31 -11.55
N ILE A 35 -4.85 -12.42 -11.18
CA ILE A 35 -6.12 -12.88 -11.78
C ILE A 35 -7.30 -12.07 -11.23
N SER A 36 -7.22 -11.66 -9.96
CA SER A 36 -8.25 -10.87 -9.30
C SER A 36 -7.65 -9.66 -8.57
N PRO A 37 -7.57 -8.51 -9.24
CA PRO A 37 -7.15 -7.28 -8.57
C PRO A 37 -8.21 -6.72 -7.60
N ILE A 38 -9.32 -7.43 -7.32
CA ILE A 38 -10.55 -6.83 -6.75
C ILE A 38 -11.29 -7.69 -5.71
N ASP A 39 -11.12 -9.02 -5.63
CA ASP A 39 -12.20 -9.89 -5.08
C ASP A 39 -11.95 -10.49 -3.68
N PHE A 40 -11.45 -9.67 -2.74
CA PHE A 40 -11.60 -9.94 -1.29
C PHE A 40 -12.21 -8.77 -0.52
N VAL A 41 -12.56 -7.69 -1.22
CA VAL A 41 -13.18 -6.49 -0.67
C VAL A 41 -14.70 -6.42 -0.88
N PRO A 42 -15.35 -7.17 -1.79
CA PRO A 42 -16.82 -7.28 -1.80
C PRO A 42 -17.19 -8.64 -1.17
N ASP A 43 -17.70 -8.70 0.06
CA ASP A 43 -19.15 -8.81 0.24
C ASP A 43 -19.62 -8.58 1.70
N PHE A 44 -18.77 -8.08 2.61
CA PHE A 44 -19.17 -7.89 4.01
C PHE A 44 -19.76 -6.53 4.37
N ILE A 45 -19.72 -5.53 3.47
CA ILE A 45 -20.27 -4.22 3.78
C ILE A 45 -21.10 -3.66 2.61
N PRO A 46 -22.42 -3.94 2.57
CA PRO A 46 -23.30 -3.50 1.49
C PRO A 46 -23.58 -1.97 1.47
N ILE A 47 -22.97 -1.17 2.36
CA ILE A 47 -23.37 0.23 2.62
C ILE A 47 -22.21 1.26 2.61
N THR A 48 -20.93 0.86 2.72
CA THR A 48 -19.81 1.83 2.96
C THR A 48 -18.96 2.22 1.75
N GLY A 49 -19.27 1.76 0.53
CA GLY A 49 -18.43 2.00 -0.66
C GLY A 49 -18.26 3.46 -1.11
N LYS A 50 -18.94 4.44 -0.50
CA LYS A 50 -18.73 5.88 -0.73
C LYS A 50 -18.35 6.67 0.51
N ALA A 51 -18.52 6.08 1.69
CA ALA A 51 -18.19 6.72 2.96
C ALA A 51 -16.67 6.71 3.19
N ASP A 52 -16.00 5.63 2.77
CA ASP A 52 -14.55 5.46 2.98
C ASP A 52 -13.72 6.53 2.23
N ASP A 53 -14.05 6.81 0.97
CA ASP A 53 -13.42 7.89 0.19
C ASP A 53 -13.56 9.26 0.87
N ILE A 54 -14.73 9.56 1.45
CA ILE A 54 -15.01 10.84 2.14
C ILE A 54 -14.23 10.92 3.46
N VAL A 55 -14.16 9.83 4.22
CA VAL A 55 -13.44 9.76 5.49
C VAL A 55 -11.94 9.92 5.26
N ILE A 56 -11.37 9.22 4.28
CA ILE A 56 -9.95 9.33 3.91
C ILE A 56 -9.63 10.74 3.40
N LEU A 57 -10.49 11.32 2.56
CA LEU A 57 -10.34 12.69 2.08
C LEU A 57 -10.36 13.71 3.22
N PHE A 58 -11.34 13.62 4.12
CA PHE A 58 -11.47 14.55 5.25
C PHE A 58 -10.32 14.42 6.23
N TRP A 59 -9.87 13.19 6.51
CA TRP A 59 -8.72 12.92 7.36
C TRP A 59 -7.42 13.42 6.74
N GLY A 60 -7.22 13.19 5.44
CA GLY A 60 -6.09 13.70 4.67
C GLY A 60 -6.03 15.23 4.68
N CYS A 61 -7.14 15.90 4.38
CA CYS A 61 -7.24 17.36 4.46
C CYS A 61 -6.87 17.89 5.85
N LYS A 62 -7.43 17.29 6.92
CA LYS A 62 -7.12 17.70 8.29
C LYS A 62 -5.62 17.57 8.60
N ARG A 63 -5.00 16.46 8.19
CA ARG A 63 -3.55 16.23 8.39
C ARG A 63 -2.68 17.24 7.65
N VAL A 64 -3.04 17.60 6.42
CA VAL A 64 -2.33 18.63 5.67
C VAL A 64 -2.40 19.98 6.39
N PHE A 65 -3.58 20.36 6.87
CA PHE A 65 -3.74 21.59 7.66
C PHE A 65 -2.90 21.60 8.95
N ASP A 66 -2.89 20.48 9.67
CA ASP A 66 -2.09 20.35 10.90
C ASP A 66 -0.59 20.48 10.62
N VAL A 67 -0.09 19.83 9.56
CA VAL A 67 1.32 19.92 9.14
C VAL A 67 1.68 21.35 8.74
N LEU A 68 0.84 22.03 7.96
CA LEU A 68 1.08 23.42 7.56
C LEU A 68 1.08 24.37 8.76
N LYS A 69 0.19 24.14 9.74
CA LYS A 69 0.14 24.93 10.97
C LYS A 69 1.41 24.75 11.80
N LEU A 70 1.86 23.51 11.96
CA LEU A 70 3.09 23.19 12.70
C LEU A 70 4.33 23.75 11.99
N HIS A 71 4.40 23.65 10.66
CA HIS A 71 5.51 24.22 9.89
C HIS A 71 5.55 25.75 10.00
N ARG A 72 4.40 26.42 9.95
CA ARG A 72 4.34 27.87 10.18
C ARG A 72 4.85 28.25 11.58
N GLN A 73 4.49 27.46 12.60
CA GLN A 73 4.95 27.68 13.97
C GLN A 73 6.47 27.46 14.08
N SER A 74 7.03 26.44 13.42
CA SER A 74 8.48 26.20 13.46
C SER A 74 9.26 27.34 12.78
N LEU A 75 8.74 27.91 11.69
CA LEU A 75 9.31 29.12 11.08
C LEU A 75 9.23 30.34 12.02
N ALA A 76 8.10 30.52 12.70
CA ALA A 76 7.93 31.61 13.67
C ALA A 76 8.86 31.46 14.89
N LEU A 77 9.11 30.23 15.35
CA LEU A 77 10.05 29.93 16.43
C LEU A 77 11.49 30.18 15.99
N LYS A 78 11.89 29.69 14.81
CA LYS A 78 13.24 29.90 14.25
C LYS A 78 13.54 31.39 14.03
N SER A 79 12.54 32.19 13.66
CA SER A 79 12.67 33.65 13.55
C SER A 79 12.81 34.34 14.91
N LYS A 80 12.16 33.84 15.97
CA LYS A 80 12.34 34.36 17.34
C LYS A 80 13.70 34.01 17.92
N GLU A 81 14.21 32.80 17.63
CA GLU A 81 15.56 32.38 18.03
C GLU A 81 16.64 33.20 17.32
N ALA A 82 16.49 33.47 16.02
CA ALA A 82 17.43 34.27 15.24
C ALA A 82 17.46 35.76 15.66
N ASN A 83 16.36 36.30 16.15
CA ASN A 83 16.27 37.68 16.66
C ASN A 83 16.44 37.79 18.19
N GLY A 84 16.74 36.67 18.87
CA GLY A 84 16.68 36.55 20.32
C GLY A 84 18.00 36.24 21.02
N THR A 85 19.15 36.31 20.34
CA THR A 85 20.46 36.31 21.02
C THR A 85 20.83 37.75 21.42
N PRO A 86 21.21 38.01 22.69
CA PRO A 86 21.75 39.31 23.13
C PRO A 86 23.05 39.68 22.40
#